data_AF-A0A960XV63-F1
#
_entry.id   AF-A0A960XV63-F1
#
_cell.length_a   1.000
_cell.length_b   1.000
_cell.length_c   1.000
_cell.angle_alpha   90.00
_cell.angle_beta   90.00
_cell.angle_gamma   90.00
#
_symmetry.space_group_name_H-M   'P 1'
#
loop_
_entity.id
_entity.type
_entity.pdbx_description
1 polymer ?
#
loop_
_entity_poly.entity_id
_entity_poly.type
_entity_poly.pdbx_seq_one_letter_code
_entity_poly.pdbx_strand_id
1 'polypeptide(L)'
;MSHPSIIIDFDSTFIQCEALDALAAISLQSHPEKELRVSRICELTRCGMEGTLSYHESLEQRLEILDAHRKHIDQLVDRLHGCVTASFEKNARWLRDHADFIHIVSGGFFEFIWPIVRRFGLHETHVHANRFFFDYPGRVVGFDPSLVLSQDGGKVRLLQELSLPKPIVVIGDGMTDYEMRKAGVADCFIAFTENIYREPVVRSADRVAANLDEVLVGYLGLDGYRSKEPPKALLLENIDPAAEQSLKRAGFVVQTLPRAMEASELEACIGELSFLGIRSKTQLSAALLAKAPKLQSVGAFCIGTNQIDLSACSARGISVFNAPYSNTRSVVELALGEMIMLERNIWSKSQKAHHGQWDKSLQDAHELRGKVLGIVGYGKIGSQLSILAEALGMEVLFYDIDDRLPLGNARAAKSLDDLLQRSDIVSVHVDGRQGNQHLINAQSFAKMKKGSVFINLSRGHVVDLEALREALVTGRLKGAAVDVYPKEPSSNDEALASPLQNLPNVILTPHIGGNTIEAQRHIGKYVSGRVTEFHQTGSTTGCVNLPAVQFPPLKVRHRILHLHANVPGMLAKITQVLAAEEINIEAQYLKTSGSWGYVAMDIDHALPQGIVEKLSAIEGTHRVRLIGD
;
A
#
# COMPACT_ATOMS: atom_id res chain seq x y z
N MET A 1 -1.09 -39.96 -12.04
CA MET A 1 -1.27 -39.89 -10.57
C MET A 1 -2.74 -39.56 -10.34
N SER A 2 -3.43 -40.22 -9.41
CA SER A 2 -4.83 -39.87 -9.09
C SER A 2 -4.87 -38.45 -8.50
N HIS A 3 -5.74 -37.59 -9.03
CA HIS A 3 -5.90 -36.24 -8.50
C HIS A 3 -6.49 -36.29 -7.09
N PRO A 4 -6.03 -35.44 -6.15
CA PRO A 4 -6.64 -35.32 -4.82
C PRO A 4 -8.09 -34.83 -4.94
N SER A 5 -8.95 -35.31 -4.05
CA SER A 5 -10.28 -34.74 -3.86
C SER A 5 -10.17 -33.45 -3.04
N ILE A 6 -10.71 -32.35 -3.56
CA ILE A 6 -10.70 -31.04 -2.88
C ILE A 6 -12.07 -30.76 -2.30
N ILE A 7 -12.12 -30.51 -1.01
CA ILE A 7 -13.29 -30.03 -0.30
C ILE A 7 -13.13 -28.54 -0.08
N ILE A 8 -14.11 -27.75 -0.51
CA ILE A 8 -14.11 -26.30 -0.36
C ILE A 8 -15.33 -25.89 0.45
N ASP A 9 -15.11 -25.18 1.55
CA ASP A 9 -16.19 -24.53 2.28
C ASP A 9 -16.73 -23.33 1.50
N PHE A 10 -18.01 -23.02 1.69
CA PHE A 10 -18.65 -21.97 0.90
C PHE A 10 -18.60 -20.60 1.59
N ASP A 11 -19.23 -20.49 2.75
CA ASP A 11 -19.32 -19.26 3.52
C ASP A 11 -17.93 -18.88 4.05
N SER A 12 -17.61 -17.59 4.03
CA SER A 12 -16.30 -17.06 4.47
C SER A 12 -15.05 -17.63 3.76
N THR A 13 -15.21 -18.55 2.80
CA THR A 13 -14.15 -19.16 1.99
C THR A 13 -14.35 -18.92 0.49
N PHE A 14 -15.37 -19.53 -0.13
CA PHE A 14 -15.70 -19.30 -1.55
C PHE A 14 -16.34 -17.91 -1.76
N ILE A 15 -17.08 -17.43 -0.77
CA ILE A 15 -17.65 -16.07 -0.71
C ILE A 15 -17.14 -15.31 0.52
N GLN A 16 -17.17 -13.98 0.44
CA GLN A 16 -16.63 -13.05 1.45
C GLN A 16 -17.54 -12.83 2.67
N CYS A 17 -18.72 -13.46 2.73
CA CYS A 17 -19.71 -13.22 3.77
C CYS A 17 -20.43 -14.50 4.19
N GLU A 18 -21.08 -14.45 5.35
CA GLU A 18 -22.02 -15.48 5.81
C GLU A 18 -23.37 -15.33 5.09
N ALA A 19 -23.76 -16.30 4.27
CA ALA A 19 -24.93 -16.20 3.40
C ALA A 19 -26.25 -16.14 4.17
N LEU A 20 -26.36 -16.82 5.31
CA LEU A 20 -27.59 -16.81 6.13
C LEU A 20 -27.81 -15.45 6.81
N ASP A 21 -26.73 -14.81 7.27
CA ASP A 21 -26.76 -13.45 7.82
C ASP A 21 -27.17 -12.43 6.73
N ALA A 22 -26.63 -12.60 5.52
CA ALA A 22 -27.02 -11.81 4.36
C ALA A 22 -28.49 -12.02 3.97
N LEU A 23 -29.00 -13.26 4.07
CA LEU A 23 -30.41 -13.60 3.83
C LEU A 23 -31.32 -12.93 4.86
N ALA A 24 -30.94 -12.94 6.14
CA ALA A 24 -31.67 -12.28 7.20
C ALA A 24 -31.78 -10.77 6.97
N ALA A 25 -30.70 -10.12 6.51
CA ALA A 25 -30.71 -8.70 6.19
C ALA A 25 -31.66 -8.34 5.04
N ILE A 26 -31.85 -9.25 4.09
CA ILE A 26 -32.78 -9.11 2.95
C ILE A 26 -34.21 -9.38 3.42
N SER A 27 -34.44 -10.52 4.07
CA SER A 27 -35.79 -10.99 4.42
C SER A 27 -36.47 -10.11 5.47
N LEU A 28 -35.70 -9.54 6.40
CA LEU A 28 -36.21 -8.68 7.46
C LEU A 28 -36.16 -7.19 7.10
N GLN A 29 -35.92 -6.81 5.84
CA GLN A 29 -35.74 -5.40 5.45
C GLN A 29 -36.92 -4.51 5.84
N SER A 30 -38.14 -5.04 5.78
CA SER A 30 -39.38 -4.33 6.14
C SER A 30 -39.89 -4.68 7.55
N HIS A 31 -39.14 -5.45 8.34
CA HIS A 31 -39.56 -5.86 9.68
C HIS A 31 -39.27 -4.74 10.71
N PRO A 32 -40.23 -4.39 11.60
CA PRO A 32 -40.05 -3.29 12.57
C PRO A 32 -38.88 -3.51 13.55
N GLU A 33 -38.54 -4.77 13.82
CA GLU A 33 -37.43 -5.18 14.71
C GLU A 33 -36.18 -5.67 13.95
N LYS A 34 -35.97 -5.23 12.71
CA LYS A 34 -34.89 -5.71 11.83
C LYS A 34 -33.53 -5.76 12.54
N GLU A 35 -33.10 -4.65 13.15
CA GLU A 35 -31.77 -4.52 13.75
C GLU A 35 -31.56 -5.54 14.88
N LEU A 36 -32.57 -5.73 15.72
CA LEU A 36 -32.55 -6.70 16.82
C LEU A 36 -32.44 -8.14 16.30
N ARG A 37 -33.27 -8.50 15.31
CA ARG A 37 -33.34 -9.86 14.77
C ARG A 37 -32.11 -10.25 13.96
N VAL A 38 -31.61 -9.35 13.12
CA VAL A 38 -30.37 -9.57 12.36
C VAL A 38 -29.18 -9.71 13.32
N SER A 39 -29.07 -8.84 14.32
CA SER A 39 -28.00 -8.95 15.34
C SER A 39 -28.06 -10.28 16.07
N ARG A 40 -29.27 -10.77 16.40
CA ARG A 40 -29.44 -12.06 17.07
C ARG A 40 -29.02 -13.24 16.18
N ILE A 41 -29.35 -13.20 14.90
CA ILE A 41 -28.92 -14.23 13.93
C ILE A 41 -27.38 -14.24 13.81
N CYS A 42 -26.74 -13.08 13.65
CA CYS A 42 -25.28 -12.99 13.60
C CYS A 42 -24.61 -13.54 14.88
N GLU A 43 -25.19 -13.24 16.05
CA GLU A 43 -24.71 -13.78 17.33
C GLU A 43 -24.82 -15.31 17.39
N LEU A 44 -25.96 -15.87 16.98
CA LEU A 44 -26.16 -17.32 16.94
C LEU A 44 -25.23 -18.01 15.94
N THR A 45 -24.97 -17.38 14.77
CA THR A 45 -23.98 -17.84 13.79
C THR A 45 -22.60 -17.92 14.44
N ARG A 46 -22.16 -16.83 15.10
CA ARG A 46 -20.87 -16.78 15.81
C ARG A 46 -20.77 -17.86 16.90
N CYS A 47 -21.81 -18.01 17.73
CA CYS A 47 -21.83 -18.99 18.81
C CYS A 47 -21.72 -20.44 18.31
N GLY A 48 -22.38 -20.75 17.18
CA GLY A 48 -22.26 -22.05 16.51
C GLY A 48 -20.87 -22.29 15.91
N MET A 49 -20.26 -21.27 15.30
CA MET A 49 -18.90 -21.37 14.75
C MET A 49 -17.80 -21.51 15.83
N GLU A 50 -18.00 -20.88 16.99
CA GLU A 50 -17.09 -20.95 18.14
C GLU A 50 -17.29 -22.22 18.99
N GLY A 51 -18.34 -23.02 18.73
CA GLY A 51 -18.65 -24.25 19.45
C GLY A 51 -19.30 -24.04 20.83
N THR A 52 -19.84 -22.85 21.10
CA THR A 52 -20.55 -22.53 22.36
C THR A 52 -22.03 -22.98 22.36
N LEU A 53 -22.61 -23.13 21.17
CA LEU A 53 -23.88 -23.80 20.91
C LEU A 53 -23.61 -24.96 19.94
N SER A 54 -24.41 -26.03 20.00
CA SER A 54 -24.36 -27.04 18.94
C SER A 54 -24.72 -26.41 17.59
N TYR A 55 -24.17 -26.97 16.51
CA TYR A 55 -24.46 -26.45 15.17
C TYR A 55 -25.95 -26.61 14.83
N HIS A 56 -26.53 -27.73 15.25
CA HIS A 56 -27.96 -28.02 15.06
C HIS A 56 -28.85 -27.00 15.78
N GLU A 57 -28.64 -26.76 17.08
CA GLU A 57 -29.43 -25.78 17.85
C GLU A 57 -29.25 -24.35 17.33
N SER A 58 -28.02 -23.99 16.93
CA SER A 58 -27.75 -22.68 16.32
C SER A 58 -28.49 -22.51 14.99
N LEU A 59 -28.52 -23.54 14.14
CA LEU A 59 -29.24 -23.49 12.87
C LEU A 59 -30.75 -23.39 13.07
N GLU A 60 -31.32 -24.21 13.96
CA GLU A 60 -32.76 -24.21 14.27
C GLU A 60 -33.21 -22.83 14.77
N GLN A 61 -32.53 -22.27 15.79
CA GLN A 61 -32.85 -20.96 16.34
C GLN A 61 -32.71 -19.82 15.31
N ARG A 62 -31.73 -19.91 14.39
CA ARG A 62 -31.59 -18.90 13.32
C ARG A 62 -32.76 -18.94 12.35
N LEU A 63 -33.25 -20.12 12.03
CA LEU A 63 -34.38 -20.29 11.11
C LEU A 63 -35.71 -19.89 11.73
N GLU A 64 -35.89 -20.03 13.05
CA GLU A 64 -37.08 -19.52 13.75
C GLU A 64 -37.21 -17.99 13.69
N ILE A 65 -36.08 -17.28 13.68
CA ILE A 65 -36.02 -15.81 13.61
C ILE A 65 -36.14 -15.33 12.15
N LEU A 66 -35.73 -16.17 11.21
CA LEU A 66 -35.68 -15.86 9.79
C LEU A 66 -37.09 -15.81 9.17
N ASP A 67 -37.44 -14.71 8.50
CA ASP A 67 -38.70 -14.59 7.74
C ASP A 67 -38.46 -14.64 6.22
N ALA A 68 -37.79 -15.71 5.76
CA ALA A 68 -37.33 -15.83 4.38
C ALA A 68 -38.40 -16.41 3.44
N HIS A 69 -38.33 -16.00 2.17
CA HIS A 69 -39.20 -16.45 1.08
C HIS A 69 -38.33 -16.74 -0.15
N ARG A 70 -38.78 -17.60 -1.07
CA ARG A 70 -38.03 -17.91 -2.32
C ARG A 70 -37.49 -16.68 -3.05
N LYS A 71 -38.33 -15.65 -3.19
CA LYS A 71 -37.94 -14.33 -3.76
C LYS A 71 -36.77 -13.65 -3.04
N HIS A 72 -36.62 -13.84 -1.73
CA HIS A 72 -35.47 -13.32 -0.97
C HIS A 72 -34.20 -14.12 -1.26
N ILE A 73 -34.33 -15.42 -1.58
CA ILE A 73 -33.21 -16.26 -2.02
C ILE A 73 -32.70 -15.79 -3.39
N ASP A 74 -33.59 -15.44 -4.32
CA ASP A 74 -33.18 -14.89 -5.63
C ASP A 74 -32.38 -13.59 -5.44
N GLN A 75 -32.86 -12.68 -4.58
CA GLN A 75 -32.14 -11.44 -4.23
C GLN A 75 -30.81 -11.71 -3.52
N LEU A 76 -30.74 -12.74 -2.69
CA LEU A 76 -29.50 -13.17 -2.05
C LEU A 76 -28.50 -13.66 -3.09
N VAL A 77 -28.90 -14.49 -4.04
CA VAL A 77 -28.02 -15.00 -5.11
C VAL A 77 -27.42 -13.85 -5.92
N ASP A 78 -28.23 -12.86 -6.28
CA ASP A 78 -27.74 -11.66 -6.98
C ASP A 78 -26.68 -10.91 -6.15
N ARG A 79 -26.89 -10.80 -4.84
CA ARG A 79 -25.91 -10.19 -3.92
C ARG A 79 -24.65 -11.02 -3.80
N LEU A 80 -24.77 -12.35 -3.65
CA LEU A 80 -23.66 -13.27 -3.47
C LEU A 80 -22.76 -13.34 -4.69
N HIS A 81 -23.28 -13.09 -5.89
CA HIS A 81 -22.46 -12.93 -7.09
C HIS A 81 -21.44 -11.78 -6.98
N GLY A 82 -21.75 -10.72 -6.24
CA GLY A 82 -20.81 -9.63 -5.95
C GLY A 82 -19.87 -9.91 -4.78
N CYS A 83 -20.08 -11.02 -4.06
CA CYS A 83 -19.33 -11.39 -2.87
C CYS A 83 -18.40 -12.57 -3.09
N VAL A 84 -18.21 -13.07 -4.31
CA VAL A 84 -17.26 -14.16 -4.56
C VAL A 84 -15.84 -13.70 -4.20
N THR A 85 -15.11 -14.57 -3.53
CA THR A 85 -13.72 -14.34 -3.13
C THR A 85 -12.84 -14.07 -4.37
N ALA A 86 -11.96 -13.07 -4.31
CA ALA A 86 -11.27 -12.56 -5.49
C ALA A 86 -10.36 -13.60 -6.15
N SER A 87 -9.68 -14.45 -5.36
CA SER A 87 -8.85 -15.52 -5.91
C SER A 87 -9.65 -16.64 -6.59
N PHE A 88 -10.91 -16.88 -6.20
CA PHE A 88 -11.79 -17.83 -6.87
C PHE A 88 -12.27 -17.28 -8.23
N GLU A 89 -12.64 -16.00 -8.29
CA GLU A 89 -12.93 -15.30 -9.56
C GLU A 89 -11.73 -15.35 -10.52
N LYS A 90 -10.53 -15.04 -10.01
CA LYS A 90 -9.29 -15.10 -10.79
C LYS A 90 -9.01 -16.51 -11.36
N ASN A 91 -9.31 -17.55 -10.58
CA ASN A 91 -9.02 -18.94 -10.93
C ASN A 91 -10.21 -19.71 -11.50
N ALA A 92 -11.24 -19.00 -12.00
CA ALA A 92 -12.47 -19.63 -12.50
C ALA A 92 -12.26 -20.66 -13.62
N ARG A 93 -11.26 -20.44 -14.48
CA ARG A 93 -10.88 -21.41 -15.52
C ARG A 93 -10.33 -22.70 -14.90
N TRP A 94 -9.45 -22.57 -13.92
CA TRP A 94 -8.85 -23.73 -13.26
C TRP A 94 -9.91 -24.58 -12.56
N LEU A 95 -10.85 -23.94 -11.85
CA LEU A 95 -11.97 -24.62 -11.19
C LEU A 95 -12.82 -25.42 -12.18
N ARG A 96 -13.08 -24.85 -13.37
CA ARG A 96 -13.81 -25.53 -14.45
C ARG A 96 -13.06 -26.74 -14.99
N ASP A 97 -11.76 -26.58 -15.22
CA ASP A 97 -10.91 -27.62 -15.79
C ASP A 97 -10.69 -28.80 -14.80
N HIS A 98 -10.96 -28.62 -13.51
CA HIS A 98 -10.76 -29.61 -12.44
C HIS A 98 -12.04 -29.93 -11.65
N ALA A 99 -13.21 -29.59 -12.19
CA ALA A 99 -14.50 -29.74 -11.51
C ALA A 99 -14.81 -31.17 -11.04
N ASP A 100 -14.24 -32.18 -11.72
CA ASP A 100 -14.41 -33.60 -11.41
C ASP A 100 -13.84 -34.00 -10.03
N PHE A 101 -12.91 -33.21 -9.48
CA PHE A 101 -12.26 -33.51 -8.19
C PHE A 101 -12.61 -32.49 -7.10
N ILE A 102 -13.49 -31.53 -7.38
CA ILE A 102 -13.85 -30.44 -6.46
C ILE A 102 -15.25 -30.68 -5.93
N HIS A 103 -15.37 -30.67 -4.60
CA HIS A 103 -16.63 -30.77 -3.87
C HIS A 103 -16.82 -29.52 -3.01
N ILE A 104 -18.02 -28.95 -3.06
CA ILE A 104 -18.46 -27.92 -2.13
C ILE A 104 -19.13 -28.61 -0.96
N VAL A 105 -18.63 -28.39 0.25
CA VAL A 105 -19.21 -28.94 1.48
C VAL A 105 -19.44 -27.81 2.46
N SER A 106 -20.69 -27.41 2.64
CA SER A 106 -21.04 -26.25 3.46
C SER A 106 -22.23 -26.54 4.36
N GLY A 107 -22.26 -25.89 5.54
CA GLY A 107 -23.43 -25.83 6.40
C GLY A 107 -24.53 -24.88 5.89
N GLY A 108 -24.30 -24.17 4.79
CA GLY A 108 -25.29 -23.34 4.12
C GLY A 108 -26.34 -24.17 3.36
N PHE A 109 -27.10 -23.50 2.49
CA PHE A 109 -28.22 -24.11 1.77
C PHE A 109 -27.99 -24.18 0.28
N PHE A 110 -28.35 -25.33 -0.31
CA PHE A 110 -28.18 -25.64 -1.71
C PHE A 110 -28.81 -24.59 -2.63
N GLU A 111 -29.97 -24.05 -2.24
CA GLU A 111 -30.76 -23.09 -3.03
C GLU A 111 -30.01 -21.80 -3.36
N PHE A 112 -29.06 -21.37 -2.51
CA PHE A 112 -28.21 -20.22 -2.80
C PHE A 112 -26.77 -20.59 -3.15
N ILE A 113 -26.28 -21.78 -2.80
CA ILE A 113 -24.91 -22.21 -3.13
C ILE A 113 -24.81 -22.58 -4.61
N TRP A 114 -25.71 -23.46 -5.10
CA TRP A 114 -25.63 -24.00 -6.45
C TRP A 114 -25.64 -22.91 -7.55
N PRO A 115 -26.51 -21.88 -7.48
CA PRO A 115 -26.51 -20.81 -8.48
C PRO A 115 -25.18 -20.05 -8.61
N ILE A 116 -24.39 -19.97 -7.53
CA ILE A 116 -23.09 -19.31 -7.50
C ILE A 116 -22.02 -20.21 -8.10
N VAL A 117 -21.87 -21.42 -7.58
CA VAL A 117 -20.74 -22.29 -7.92
C VAL A 117 -20.86 -22.92 -9.32
N ARG A 118 -22.08 -23.07 -9.86
CA ARG A 118 -22.28 -23.56 -11.25
C ARG A 118 -21.63 -22.66 -12.30
N ARG A 119 -21.45 -21.36 -12.02
CA ARG A 119 -20.75 -20.42 -12.94
C ARG A 119 -19.27 -20.74 -13.10
N PHE A 120 -18.71 -21.44 -12.12
CA PHE A 120 -17.32 -21.90 -12.11
C PHE A 120 -17.16 -23.29 -12.73
N GLY A 121 -18.25 -23.88 -13.25
CA GLY A 121 -18.24 -25.18 -13.92
C GLY A 121 -18.28 -26.39 -12.99
N LEU A 122 -18.56 -26.18 -11.69
CA LEU A 122 -18.67 -27.29 -10.73
C LEU A 122 -19.93 -28.12 -11.00
N HIS A 123 -19.86 -29.41 -10.66
CA HIS A 123 -20.96 -30.36 -10.86
C HIS A 123 -22.01 -30.25 -9.74
N GLU A 124 -23.28 -30.33 -10.10
CA GLU A 124 -24.39 -30.27 -9.13
C GLU A 124 -24.29 -31.39 -8.08
N THR A 125 -23.87 -32.57 -8.51
CA THR A 125 -23.67 -33.76 -7.66
C THR A 125 -22.52 -33.62 -6.66
N HIS A 126 -21.65 -32.62 -6.83
CA HIS A 126 -20.52 -32.33 -5.94
C HIS A 126 -20.80 -31.17 -4.99
N VAL A 127 -22.05 -30.67 -4.96
CA VAL A 127 -22.48 -29.63 -4.01
C VAL A 127 -23.28 -30.28 -2.89
N HIS A 128 -22.66 -30.36 -1.72
CA HIS A 128 -23.24 -30.92 -0.51
C HIS A 128 -23.57 -29.79 0.46
N ALA A 129 -24.87 -29.59 0.69
CA ALA A 129 -25.40 -28.52 1.53
C ALA A 129 -26.75 -28.93 2.13
N ASN A 130 -27.23 -28.16 3.11
CA ASN A 130 -28.59 -28.29 3.63
C ASN A 130 -29.62 -27.86 2.58
N ARG A 131 -30.90 -28.19 2.79
CA ARG A 131 -32.01 -27.80 1.90
C ARG A 131 -33.16 -27.21 2.70
N PHE A 132 -33.79 -26.18 2.14
CA PHE A 132 -34.94 -25.54 2.78
C PHE A 132 -36.22 -26.33 2.52
N PHE A 133 -37.12 -26.32 3.52
CA PHE A 133 -38.52 -26.63 3.31
C PHE A 133 -39.30 -25.35 3.04
N PHE A 134 -40.16 -25.41 2.02
CA PHE A 134 -41.00 -24.30 1.62
C PHE A 134 -42.47 -24.67 1.77
N ASP A 135 -43.26 -23.75 2.33
CA ASP A 135 -44.72 -23.86 2.25
C ASP A 135 -45.23 -23.56 0.83
N TYR A 136 -46.51 -23.83 0.56
CA TYR A 136 -47.15 -23.58 -0.74
C TYR A 136 -47.04 -22.10 -1.20
N PRO A 137 -47.13 -21.10 -0.30
CA PRO A 137 -46.77 -19.71 -0.60
C PRO A 137 -45.31 -19.48 -1.02
N GLY A 138 -44.37 -20.32 -0.60
CA GLY A 138 -42.94 -20.19 -0.89
C GLY A 138 -42.11 -19.58 0.25
N ARG A 139 -42.64 -19.53 1.47
CA ARG A 139 -41.89 -19.16 2.68
C ARG A 139 -41.04 -20.33 3.16
N VAL A 140 -39.87 -20.00 3.68
CA VAL A 140 -39.01 -20.96 4.37
C VAL A 140 -39.67 -21.31 5.70
N VAL A 141 -40.00 -22.59 5.89
CA VAL A 141 -40.66 -23.10 7.11
C VAL A 141 -39.81 -24.09 7.89
N GLY A 142 -38.60 -24.37 7.40
CA GLY A 142 -37.66 -25.27 8.02
C GLY A 142 -36.58 -25.72 7.04
N PHE A 143 -35.93 -26.83 7.38
CA PHE A 143 -34.90 -27.48 6.58
C PHE A 143 -35.06 -28.99 6.63
N ASP A 144 -34.44 -29.71 5.71
CA ASP A 144 -34.45 -31.17 5.68
C ASP A 144 -33.55 -31.77 6.78
N PRO A 145 -34.12 -32.36 7.86
CA PRO A 145 -33.34 -32.88 8.98
C PRO A 145 -32.69 -34.23 8.68
N SER A 146 -33.03 -34.86 7.55
CA SER A 146 -32.44 -36.13 7.14
C SER A 146 -31.04 -35.96 6.53
N LEU A 147 -30.67 -34.73 6.16
CA LEU A 147 -29.36 -34.42 5.60
C LEU A 147 -28.29 -34.39 6.71
N VAL A 148 -27.21 -35.13 6.50
CA VAL A 148 -26.14 -35.30 7.49
C VAL A 148 -25.49 -33.96 7.90
N LEU A 149 -25.45 -32.98 6.99
CA LEU A 149 -24.90 -31.65 7.22
C LEU A 149 -25.72 -30.79 8.21
N SER A 150 -26.95 -31.19 8.54
CA SER A 150 -27.77 -30.48 9.51
C SER A 150 -27.52 -30.92 10.96
N GLN A 151 -26.59 -31.85 11.19
CA GLN A 151 -26.27 -32.45 12.48
C GLN A 151 -24.84 -32.09 12.93
N ASP A 152 -24.57 -32.22 14.23
CA ASP A 152 -23.22 -32.00 14.76
C ASP A 152 -22.21 -33.00 14.19
N GLY A 153 -21.07 -32.48 13.75
CA GLY A 153 -20.07 -33.26 13.02
C GLY A 153 -20.51 -33.69 11.62
N GLY A 154 -21.55 -33.05 11.05
CA GLY A 154 -22.12 -33.40 9.75
C GLY A 154 -21.11 -33.41 8.61
N LYS A 155 -20.17 -32.45 8.58
CA LYS A 155 -19.08 -32.42 7.59
C LYS A 155 -18.18 -33.68 7.67
N VAL A 156 -17.87 -34.14 8.89
CA VAL A 156 -17.06 -35.35 9.13
C VAL A 156 -17.79 -36.60 8.65
N ARG A 157 -19.06 -36.76 9.04
CA ARG A 157 -19.87 -37.93 8.67
C ARG A 157 -20.13 -37.99 7.16
N LEU A 158 -20.43 -36.85 6.52
CA LEU A 158 -20.59 -36.77 5.08
C LEU A 158 -19.34 -37.27 4.34
N LEU A 159 -18.15 -36.83 4.74
CA LEU A 159 -16.90 -37.28 4.10
C LEU A 159 -16.66 -38.79 4.27
N GLN A 160 -17.11 -39.38 5.38
CA GLN A 160 -17.06 -40.84 5.57
C GLN A 160 -17.99 -41.58 4.60
N GLU A 161 -19.16 -41.01 4.29
CA GLU A 161 -20.13 -41.60 3.37
C GLU A 161 -19.71 -41.46 1.90
N LEU A 162 -19.14 -40.31 1.51
CA LEU A 162 -18.80 -40.00 0.11
C LEU A 162 -17.69 -40.88 -0.48
N SER A 163 -16.88 -41.56 0.36
CA SER A 163 -15.83 -42.49 -0.08
C SER A 163 -14.91 -41.92 -1.19
N LEU A 164 -14.48 -40.66 -1.02
CA LEU A 164 -13.74 -39.92 -2.04
C LEU A 164 -12.31 -40.46 -2.26
N PRO A 165 -11.76 -40.35 -3.48
CA PRO A 165 -10.36 -40.66 -3.74
C PRO A 165 -9.40 -39.86 -2.86
N LYS A 166 -8.44 -40.55 -2.24
CA LYS A 166 -7.36 -39.94 -1.46
C LYS A 166 -6.20 -39.45 -2.33
N PRO A 167 -5.46 -38.40 -1.93
CA PRO A 167 -5.65 -37.64 -0.69
C PRO A 167 -6.84 -36.67 -0.75
N ILE A 168 -7.48 -36.44 0.40
CA ILE A 168 -8.57 -35.47 0.58
C ILE A 168 -8.00 -34.20 1.21
N VAL A 169 -8.13 -33.08 0.50
CA VAL A 169 -7.66 -31.76 0.94
C VAL A 169 -8.85 -30.87 1.25
N VAL A 170 -8.91 -30.32 2.45
CA VAL A 170 -9.98 -29.40 2.89
C VAL A 170 -9.46 -27.97 2.88
N ILE A 171 -10.23 -27.07 2.27
CA ILE A 171 -10.00 -25.63 2.23
C ILE A 171 -11.17 -24.96 2.95
N GLY A 172 -10.89 -24.24 4.04
CA GLY A 172 -11.91 -23.55 4.81
C GLY A 172 -11.32 -22.57 5.82
N ASP A 173 -12.14 -21.68 6.37
CA ASP A 173 -11.74 -20.72 7.40
C ASP A 173 -12.19 -21.13 8.81
N GLY A 174 -13.00 -22.18 8.94
CA GLY A 174 -13.69 -22.56 10.18
C GLY A 174 -13.04 -23.70 10.97
N MET A 175 -13.42 -23.80 12.25
CA MET A 175 -12.99 -24.90 13.11
C MET A 175 -13.65 -26.22 12.74
N THR A 176 -14.89 -26.18 12.25
CA THR A 176 -15.64 -27.33 11.74
C THR A 176 -15.01 -27.92 10.48
N ASP A 177 -14.27 -27.14 9.70
CA ASP A 177 -13.51 -27.64 8.54
C ASP A 177 -12.28 -28.44 8.99
N TYR A 178 -11.54 -27.90 9.95
CA TYR A 178 -10.43 -28.62 10.57
C TYR A 178 -10.86 -29.92 11.26
N GLU A 179 -12.08 -29.99 11.81
CA GLU A 179 -12.58 -31.22 12.44
C GLU A 179 -12.55 -32.43 11.50
N MET A 180 -12.74 -32.24 10.18
CA MET A 180 -12.58 -33.30 9.18
C MET A 180 -11.16 -33.86 9.15
N ARG A 181 -10.16 -32.99 9.28
CA ARG A 181 -8.74 -33.37 9.36
C ARG A 181 -8.40 -33.99 10.71
N LYS A 182 -8.92 -33.44 11.81
CA LYS A 182 -8.73 -33.96 13.18
C LYS A 182 -9.33 -35.36 13.35
N ALA A 183 -10.48 -35.62 12.75
CA ALA A 183 -11.16 -36.92 12.76
C ALA A 183 -10.51 -37.95 11.82
N GLY A 184 -9.51 -37.55 11.02
CA GLY A 184 -8.78 -38.43 10.11
C GLY A 184 -9.54 -38.78 8.81
N VAL A 185 -10.65 -38.10 8.52
CA VAL A 185 -11.43 -38.30 7.29
C VAL A 185 -10.89 -37.47 6.12
N ALA A 186 -10.17 -36.39 6.41
CA ALA A 186 -9.35 -35.64 5.46
C ALA A 186 -7.85 -35.82 5.75
N ASP A 187 -7.03 -35.80 4.70
CA ASP A 187 -5.59 -36.01 4.80
C ASP A 187 -4.82 -34.68 5.00
N CYS A 188 -5.39 -33.54 4.59
CA CYS A 188 -4.81 -32.21 4.80
C CYS A 188 -5.91 -31.16 5.01
N PHE A 189 -5.71 -30.24 5.96
CA PHE A 189 -6.49 -29.02 6.12
C PHE A 189 -5.66 -27.77 5.85
N ILE A 190 -6.19 -26.90 4.98
CA ILE A 190 -5.63 -25.61 4.63
C ILE A 190 -6.53 -24.52 5.20
N ALA A 191 -6.04 -23.77 6.18
CA ALA A 191 -6.71 -22.57 6.69
C ALA A 191 -6.67 -21.49 5.61
N PHE A 192 -7.83 -21.17 5.07
CA PHE A 192 -8.01 -20.15 4.05
C PHE A 192 -8.25 -18.78 4.70
N THR A 193 -7.39 -17.80 4.41
CA THR A 193 -7.33 -16.54 5.17
C THR A 193 -7.55 -15.29 4.31
N GLU A 194 -7.97 -15.44 3.05
CA GLU A 194 -8.21 -14.31 2.15
C GLU A 194 -9.30 -13.37 2.67
N ASN A 195 -10.39 -13.95 3.18
CA ASN A 195 -11.56 -13.20 3.63
C ASN A 195 -11.50 -12.90 5.13
N ILE A 196 -11.19 -13.92 5.94
CA ILE A 196 -11.21 -13.86 7.40
C ILE A 196 -9.98 -14.58 7.95
N TYR A 197 -9.26 -13.92 8.85
CA TYR A 197 -8.16 -14.53 9.60
C TYR A 197 -8.64 -14.95 11.00
N ARG A 198 -8.57 -16.25 11.31
CA ARG A 198 -8.90 -16.79 12.63
C ARG A 198 -7.68 -17.46 13.25
N GLU A 199 -7.09 -16.83 14.27
CA GLU A 199 -5.87 -17.33 14.91
C GLU A 199 -5.98 -18.79 15.43
N PRO A 200 -7.09 -19.24 16.05
CA PRO A 200 -7.22 -20.63 16.50
C PRO A 200 -7.21 -21.66 15.36
N VAL A 201 -7.79 -21.30 14.21
CA VAL A 201 -7.89 -22.17 13.03
C VAL A 201 -6.51 -22.25 12.36
N VAL A 202 -5.86 -21.10 12.17
CA VAL A 202 -4.50 -21.00 11.60
C VAL A 202 -3.48 -21.79 12.40
N ARG A 203 -3.54 -21.73 13.74
CA ARG A 203 -2.64 -22.52 14.61
C ARG A 203 -2.87 -24.03 14.51
N SER A 204 -4.07 -24.46 14.13
CA SER A 204 -4.45 -25.87 14.06
C SER A 204 -4.23 -26.48 12.67
N ALA A 205 -4.09 -25.65 11.63
CA ALA A 205 -4.05 -26.12 10.25
C ALA A 205 -2.71 -26.73 9.85
N ASP A 206 -2.74 -27.70 8.92
CA ASP A 206 -1.53 -28.26 8.34
C ASP A 206 -0.83 -27.22 7.45
N ARG A 207 -1.61 -26.37 6.78
CA ARG A 207 -1.15 -25.27 5.92
C ARG A 207 -2.05 -24.05 6.07
N VAL A 208 -1.51 -22.90 5.69
CA VAL A 208 -2.26 -21.64 5.62
C VAL A 208 -2.12 -21.11 4.20
N ALA A 209 -3.22 -20.64 3.63
CA ALA A 209 -3.22 -20.00 2.32
C ALA A 209 -3.93 -18.64 2.43
N ALA A 210 -3.27 -17.58 1.96
CA ALA A 210 -3.83 -16.23 1.92
C ALA A 210 -4.74 -16.01 0.70
N ASN A 211 -4.74 -16.95 -0.25
CA ASN A 211 -5.55 -16.93 -1.46
C ASN A 211 -5.54 -18.31 -2.13
N LEU A 212 -6.43 -18.52 -3.12
CA LEU A 212 -6.51 -19.79 -3.83
C LEU A 212 -5.24 -20.10 -4.63
N ASP A 213 -4.52 -19.10 -5.15
CA ASP A 213 -3.26 -19.34 -5.88
C ASP A 213 -2.24 -20.09 -5.01
N GLU A 214 -2.12 -19.74 -3.73
CA GLU A 214 -1.24 -20.44 -2.78
C GLU A 214 -1.67 -21.89 -2.51
N VAL A 215 -2.98 -22.14 -2.52
CA VAL A 215 -3.50 -23.51 -2.44
C VAL A 215 -3.12 -24.30 -3.70
N LEU A 216 -3.26 -23.69 -4.87
CA LEU A 216 -2.98 -24.33 -6.17
C LEU A 216 -1.49 -24.61 -6.37
N VAL A 217 -0.61 -23.71 -5.96
CA VAL A 217 0.85 -23.94 -5.92
C VAL A 217 1.17 -25.13 -5.01
N GLY A 218 0.46 -25.25 -3.89
CA GLY A 218 0.54 -26.39 -2.99
C GLY A 218 -0.04 -27.71 -3.51
N TYR A 219 -0.96 -27.66 -4.48
CA TYR A 219 -1.74 -28.78 -5.02
C TYR A 219 -1.04 -29.49 -6.20
N LEU A 220 -0.22 -28.77 -6.97
CA LEU A 220 0.38 -29.28 -8.21
C LEU A 220 1.74 -29.98 -8.03
N GLY A 221 2.26 -30.12 -6.80
CA GLY A 221 3.62 -30.63 -6.61
C GLY A 221 4.69 -29.75 -7.29
N LEU A 222 4.43 -28.44 -7.41
CA LEU A 222 5.41 -27.45 -7.85
C LEU A 222 6.31 -27.12 -6.67
N ASP A 223 7.22 -28.04 -6.34
CA ASP A 223 8.38 -27.72 -5.50
C ASP A 223 9.24 -26.70 -6.26
N GLY A 224 9.04 -25.42 -5.92
CA GLY A 224 9.59 -24.30 -6.68
C GLY A 224 9.72 -22.99 -5.89
N TYR A 225 10.11 -23.07 -4.61
CA TYR A 225 10.75 -21.96 -3.88
C TYR A 225 9.96 -20.63 -3.69
N ARG A 226 8.82 -20.69 -3.00
CA ARG A 226 8.52 -19.66 -1.98
C ARG A 226 9.02 -20.16 -0.63
N SER A 227 9.70 -19.31 0.15
CA SER A 227 10.13 -19.68 1.50
C SER A 227 8.92 -20.18 2.30
N LYS A 228 9.09 -21.27 3.06
CA LYS A 228 8.10 -21.82 4.00
C LYS A 228 7.54 -20.79 4.99
N GLU A 229 8.20 -19.63 5.13
CA GLU A 229 7.73 -18.52 5.95
C GLU A 229 7.34 -17.31 5.08
N PRO A 230 6.21 -16.65 5.37
CA PRO A 230 5.80 -15.42 4.70
C PRO A 230 6.84 -14.30 4.93
N PRO A 231 7.03 -13.37 3.97
CA PRO A 231 7.99 -12.29 4.09
C PRO A 231 7.65 -11.38 5.27
N LYS A 232 8.65 -11.06 6.10
CA LYS A 232 8.48 -10.21 7.28
C LYS A 232 8.69 -8.74 6.91
N ALA A 233 7.80 -7.88 7.37
CA ALA A 233 7.87 -6.44 7.23
C ALA A 233 7.89 -5.76 8.60
N LEU A 234 8.80 -4.81 8.79
CA LEU A 234 8.83 -3.95 9.99
C LEU A 234 8.58 -2.50 9.58
N LEU A 235 7.60 -1.85 10.21
CA LEU A 235 7.31 -0.42 10.03
C LEU A 235 7.67 0.32 11.33
N LEU A 236 8.56 1.29 11.25
CA LEU A 236 9.02 2.11 12.38
C LEU A 236 8.48 3.54 12.29
N GLU A 237 8.51 4.26 13.40
CA GLU A 237 8.24 5.70 13.47
C GLU A 237 6.78 6.11 13.17
N ASN A 238 5.82 5.27 13.55
CA ASN A 238 4.38 5.56 13.46
C ASN A 238 3.91 5.85 12.03
N ILE A 239 4.24 4.96 11.10
CA ILE A 239 3.76 5.00 9.71
C ILE A 239 2.24 4.81 9.67
N ASP A 240 1.57 5.52 8.75
CA ASP A 240 0.11 5.47 8.60
C ASP A 240 -0.41 4.02 8.40
N PRO A 241 -1.51 3.62 9.09
CA PRO A 241 -2.05 2.26 9.01
C PRO A 241 -2.40 1.76 7.60
N ALA A 242 -2.62 2.65 6.63
CA ALA A 242 -2.84 2.26 5.24
C ALA A 242 -1.66 1.46 4.67
N ALA A 243 -0.43 1.71 5.14
CA ALA A 243 0.76 0.96 4.72
C ALA A 243 0.73 -0.49 5.22
N GLU A 244 0.39 -0.69 6.49
CA GLU A 244 0.25 -2.01 7.11
C GLU A 244 -0.81 -2.84 6.37
N GLN A 245 -1.99 -2.25 6.11
CA GLN A 245 -3.07 -2.90 5.38
C GLN A 245 -2.65 -3.32 3.97
N SER A 246 -1.94 -2.45 3.25
CA SER A 246 -1.44 -2.77 1.90
C SER A 246 -0.44 -3.93 1.92
N LEU A 247 0.49 -3.93 2.88
CA LEU A 247 1.51 -4.99 2.99
C LEU A 247 0.91 -6.33 3.43
N LYS A 248 -0.05 -6.32 4.36
CA LYS A 248 -0.79 -7.53 4.76
C LYS A 248 -1.52 -8.17 3.58
N ARG A 249 -2.21 -7.36 2.76
CA ARG A 249 -2.85 -7.83 1.51
C ARG A 249 -1.86 -8.38 0.49
N ALA A 250 -0.60 -7.95 0.55
CA ALA A 250 0.48 -8.42 -0.29
C ALA A 250 1.17 -9.69 0.26
N GLY A 251 0.69 -10.25 1.39
CA GLY A 251 1.22 -11.49 1.98
C GLY A 251 2.34 -11.29 3.00
N PHE A 252 2.63 -10.06 3.44
CA PHE A 252 3.63 -9.81 4.47
C PHE A 252 3.11 -10.06 5.89
N VAL A 253 3.94 -10.63 6.75
CA VAL A 253 3.76 -10.55 8.21
C VAL A 253 4.31 -9.22 8.67
N VAL A 254 3.42 -8.30 9.04
CA VAL A 254 3.78 -6.91 9.36
C VAL A 254 3.82 -6.69 10.87
N GLN A 255 4.94 -6.15 11.35
CA GLN A 255 5.07 -5.57 12.69
C GLN A 255 5.20 -4.05 12.58
N THR A 256 4.52 -3.31 13.45
CA THR A 256 4.55 -1.85 13.47
C THR A 256 4.97 -1.33 14.84
N LEU A 257 5.86 -0.33 14.87
CA LEU A 257 6.27 0.36 16.10
C LEU A 257 6.08 1.88 15.95
N PRO A 258 5.57 2.57 17.00
CA PRO A 258 5.34 4.01 16.94
C PRO A 258 6.65 4.83 17.04
N ARG A 259 7.77 4.18 17.38
CA ARG A 259 9.07 4.81 17.61
C ARG A 259 10.11 4.30 16.60
N ALA A 260 11.23 5.01 16.52
CA ALA A 260 12.45 4.44 15.98
C ALA A 260 12.97 3.35 16.93
N MET A 261 13.65 2.36 16.36
CA MET A 261 14.44 1.39 17.12
C MET A 261 15.83 1.92 17.37
N GLU A 262 16.40 1.56 18.52
CA GLU A 262 17.83 1.74 18.75
C GLU A 262 18.62 0.86 17.79
N ALA A 263 19.86 1.26 17.46
CA ALA A 263 20.67 0.56 16.47
C ALA A 263 20.89 -0.93 16.82
N SER A 264 21.08 -1.26 18.10
CA SER A 264 21.25 -2.64 18.58
C SER A 264 19.97 -3.48 18.48
N GLU A 265 18.80 -2.87 18.69
CA GLU A 265 17.49 -3.52 18.58
C GLU A 265 17.16 -3.84 17.11
N LEU A 266 17.40 -2.88 16.21
CA LEU A 266 17.21 -3.07 14.78
C LEU A 266 18.19 -4.11 14.24
N GLU A 267 19.45 -4.08 14.69
CA GLU A 267 20.46 -5.08 14.33
C GLU A 267 20.03 -6.51 14.67
N ALA A 268 19.36 -6.71 15.81
CA ALA A 268 18.93 -8.04 16.25
C ALA A 268 17.81 -8.64 15.39
N CYS A 269 16.99 -7.82 14.73
CA CYS A 269 15.84 -8.30 13.94
C CYS A 269 15.99 -8.12 12.42
N ILE A 270 16.88 -7.24 11.94
CA ILE A 270 16.96 -6.87 10.51
C ILE A 270 17.30 -8.06 9.59
N GLY A 271 17.97 -9.09 10.11
CA GLY A 271 18.36 -10.27 9.34
C GLY A 271 17.18 -11.10 8.83
N GLU A 272 16.03 -10.99 9.49
CA GLU A 272 14.81 -11.72 9.17
C GLU A 272 13.84 -10.92 8.28
N LEU A 273 14.09 -9.63 8.09
CA LEU A 273 13.18 -8.73 7.38
C LEU A 273 13.34 -8.86 5.87
N SER A 274 12.22 -8.94 5.16
CA SER A 274 12.15 -8.77 3.70
C SER A 274 11.88 -7.32 3.31
N PHE A 275 11.19 -6.58 4.20
CA PHE A 275 10.89 -5.16 4.03
C PHE A 275 11.09 -4.38 5.34
N LEU A 276 11.66 -3.18 5.22
CA LEU A 276 11.79 -2.23 6.33
C LEU A 276 11.24 -0.87 5.91
N GLY A 277 10.20 -0.40 6.61
CA GLY A 277 9.63 0.93 6.48
C GLY A 277 10.13 1.83 7.61
N ILE A 278 10.71 2.98 7.25
CA ILE A 278 11.23 3.97 8.20
C ILE A 278 10.78 5.38 7.81
N ARG A 279 11.00 6.34 8.70
CA ARG A 279 10.87 7.78 8.41
C ARG A 279 12.25 8.42 8.57
N SER A 280 12.35 9.55 9.27
CA SER A 280 13.52 10.42 9.30
C SER A 280 14.54 10.10 10.38
N LYS A 281 14.16 9.37 11.44
CA LYS A 281 15.03 9.13 12.60
C LYS A 281 15.91 7.90 12.42
N THR A 282 15.37 6.79 11.91
CA THR A 282 16.14 5.55 11.77
C THR A 282 17.25 5.69 10.73
N GLN A 283 18.49 5.40 11.13
CA GLN A 283 19.68 5.47 10.27
C GLN A 283 20.04 4.08 9.72
N LEU A 284 20.03 3.95 8.40
CA LEU A 284 20.39 2.73 7.68
C LEU A 284 21.81 2.85 7.09
N SER A 285 22.80 2.51 7.92
CA SER A 285 24.21 2.51 7.53
C SER A 285 24.61 1.23 6.77
N ALA A 286 25.73 1.29 6.04
CA ALA A 286 26.30 0.13 5.37
C ALA A 286 26.57 -1.06 6.31
N ALA A 287 26.95 -0.79 7.57
CA ALA A 287 27.23 -1.81 8.58
C ALA A 287 25.95 -2.57 9.01
N LEU A 288 24.84 -1.84 9.14
CA LEU A 288 23.55 -2.44 9.47
C LEU A 288 22.98 -3.23 8.28
N LEU A 289 23.06 -2.67 7.07
CA LEU A 289 22.63 -3.34 5.83
C LEU A 289 23.43 -4.63 5.55
N ALA A 290 24.66 -4.75 6.04
CA ALA A 290 25.44 -5.98 5.94
C ALA A 290 24.83 -7.15 6.72
N LYS A 291 24.02 -6.87 7.74
CA LYS A 291 23.39 -7.87 8.61
C LYS A 291 21.98 -8.26 8.15
N ALA A 292 21.59 -7.82 6.95
CA ALA A 292 20.22 -7.93 6.42
C ALA A 292 20.13 -8.81 5.14
N PRO A 293 20.49 -10.11 5.18
CA PRO A 293 20.57 -10.96 3.99
C PRO A 293 19.22 -11.16 3.29
N LYS A 294 18.10 -11.10 4.03
CA LYS A 294 16.74 -11.28 3.47
C LYS A 294 16.12 -9.98 2.97
N LEU A 295 16.70 -8.82 3.29
CA LEU A 295 16.09 -7.53 2.99
C LEU A 295 16.04 -7.30 1.48
N GLN A 296 14.84 -7.13 0.94
CA GLN A 296 14.61 -6.91 -0.49
C GLN A 296 14.41 -5.44 -0.81
N SER A 297 13.71 -4.73 0.08
CA SER A 297 13.36 -3.34 -0.13
C SER A 297 13.29 -2.54 1.16
N VAL A 298 13.50 -1.23 1.04
CA VAL A 298 13.34 -0.24 2.10
C VAL A 298 12.36 0.83 1.63
N GLY A 299 11.41 1.17 2.50
CA GLY A 299 10.47 2.26 2.27
C GLY A 299 10.83 3.44 3.14
N ALA A 300 11.26 4.54 2.54
CA ALA A 300 11.32 5.84 3.19
C ALA A 300 9.91 6.45 3.15
N PHE A 301 9.17 6.36 4.25
CA PHE A 301 7.86 6.99 4.43
C PHE A 301 8.02 8.49 4.72
N CYS A 302 8.81 9.15 3.89
CA CYS A 302 9.08 10.57 3.85
C CYS A 302 9.59 10.95 2.45
N ILE A 303 9.86 12.24 2.24
CA ILE A 303 10.35 12.75 0.95
C ILE A 303 11.85 12.48 0.83
N GLY A 304 12.62 12.86 1.85
CA GLY A 304 14.08 12.66 1.89
C GLY A 304 14.49 11.23 2.18
N THR A 305 15.71 10.88 1.77
CA THR A 305 16.33 9.55 1.97
C THR A 305 17.74 9.66 2.57
N ASN A 306 18.09 10.80 3.17
CA ASN A 306 19.43 11.10 3.69
C ASN A 306 19.88 10.11 4.78
N GLN A 307 18.92 9.55 5.52
CA GLN A 307 19.10 8.56 6.56
C GLN A 307 19.40 7.15 6.03
N ILE A 308 19.46 6.96 4.70
CA ILE A 308 19.67 5.67 4.04
C ILE A 308 20.93 5.74 3.19
N ASP A 309 21.87 4.83 3.42
CA ASP A 309 23.01 4.64 2.53
C ASP A 309 22.57 3.95 1.22
N LEU A 310 22.14 4.77 0.25
CA LEU A 310 21.65 4.32 -1.04
C LEU A 310 22.70 3.52 -1.82
N SER A 311 23.99 3.83 -1.65
CA SER A 311 25.08 3.11 -2.32
C SER A 311 25.22 1.70 -1.77
N ALA A 312 25.21 1.56 -0.44
CA ALA A 312 25.25 0.27 0.23
C ALA A 312 24.01 -0.58 -0.04
N CYS A 313 22.83 0.04 -0.18
CA CYS A 313 21.61 -0.63 -0.66
C CYS A 313 21.77 -1.16 -2.08
N SER A 314 22.27 -0.33 -3.01
CA SER A 314 22.44 -0.70 -4.42
C SER A 314 23.41 -1.86 -4.60
N ALA A 315 24.53 -1.84 -3.87
CA ALA A 315 25.53 -2.91 -3.89
C ALA A 315 25.00 -4.27 -3.40
N ARG A 316 23.93 -4.29 -2.61
CA ARG A 316 23.25 -5.50 -2.12
C ARG A 316 21.97 -5.82 -2.88
N GLY A 317 21.63 -5.04 -3.91
CA GLY A 317 20.37 -5.14 -4.63
C GLY A 317 19.14 -4.97 -3.74
N ILE A 318 19.20 -4.00 -2.82
CA ILE A 318 18.08 -3.57 -1.98
C ILE A 318 17.48 -2.33 -2.64
N SER A 319 16.21 -2.40 -3.04
CA SER A 319 15.51 -1.26 -3.64
C SER A 319 14.99 -0.29 -2.58
N VAL A 320 15.17 1.00 -2.79
CA VAL A 320 14.69 2.06 -1.89
C VAL A 320 13.58 2.85 -2.58
N PHE A 321 12.45 3.01 -1.92
CA PHE A 321 11.30 3.80 -2.40
C PHE A 321 11.00 4.94 -1.43
N ASN A 322 10.71 6.14 -1.96
CA ASN A 322 10.26 7.29 -1.18
C ASN A 322 8.91 7.82 -1.70
N ALA A 323 8.41 8.92 -1.12
CA ALA A 323 7.14 9.54 -1.52
C ALA A 323 7.34 11.00 -2.00
N PRO A 324 7.92 11.23 -3.19
CA PRO A 324 8.46 12.53 -3.58
C PRO A 324 7.39 13.63 -3.80
N TYR A 325 6.12 13.26 -3.99
CA TYR A 325 5.04 14.19 -4.34
C TYR A 325 3.86 14.20 -3.35
N SER A 326 3.88 13.34 -2.32
CA SER A 326 2.73 13.15 -1.44
C SER A 326 2.41 14.35 -0.54
N ASN A 327 3.35 15.28 -0.40
CA ASN A 327 3.19 16.52 0.38
C ASN A 327 2.87 17.76 -0.47
N THR A 328 2.70 17.62 -1.79
CA THR A 328 2.55 18.77 -2.71
C THR A 328 1.44 19.72 -2.25
N ARG A 329 0.26 19.16 -1.90
CA ARG A 329 -0.88 19.95 -1.45
C ARG A 329 -0.63 20.70 -0.16
N SER A 330 -0.01 20.05 0.82
CA SER A 330 0.28 20.63 2.14
C SER A 330 1.19 21.85 2.03
N VAL A 331 2.26 21.75 1.23
CA VAL A 331 3.21 22.87 1.03
C VAL A 331 2.53 24.04 0.34
N VAL A 332 1.68 23.76 -0.66
CA VAL A 332 0.92 24.81 -1.37
C VAL A 332 -0.05 25.53 -0.44
N GLU A 333 -0.77 24.81 0.42
CA GLU A 333 -1.70 25.41 1.38
C GLU A 333 -0.97 26.27 2.42
N LEU A 334 0.18 25.80 2.91
CA LEU A 334 1.03 26.57 3.82
C LEU A 334 1.51 27.86 3.14
N ALA A 335 2.04 27.78 1.91
CA ALA A 335 2.52 28.94 1.16
C ALA A 335 1.42 30.00 1.01
N LEU A 336 0.21 29.60 0.62
CA LEU A 336 -0.92 30.54 0.48
C LEU A 336 -1.32 31.17 1.81
N GLY A 337 -1.38 30.38 2.88
CA GLY A 337 -1.65 30.88 4.23
C GLY A 337 -0.63 31.94 4.64
N GLU A 338 0.65 31.64 4.48
CA GLU A 338 1.75 32.56 4.80
C GLU A 338 1.72 33.84 3.95
N MET A 339 1.42 33.73 2.65
CA MET A 339 1.23 34.92 1.79
C MET A 339 0.16 35.85 2.34
N ILE A 340 -1.01 35.31 2.72
CA ILE A 340 -2.11 36.09 3.29
C ILE A 340 -1.67 36.69 4.64
N MET A 341 -1.05 35.91 5.51
CA MET A 341 -0.62 36.35 6.84
C MET A 341 0.40 37.48 6.77
N LEU A 342 1.38 37.38 5.85
CA LEU A 342 2.43 38.38 5.65
C LEU A 342 1.87 39.64 4.99
N GLU A 343 1.03 39.51 3.95
CA GLU A 343 0.46 40.68 3.29
C GLU A 343 -0.50 41.48 4.17
N ARG A 344 -1.09 40.84 5.18
CA ARG A 344 -2.00 41.45 6.14
C ARG A 344 -1.34 41.80 7.49
N ASN A 345 -0.04 41.56 7.64
CA ASN A 345 0.72 41.75 8.88
C ASN A 345 0.11 41.02 10.11
N ILE A 346 -0.56 39.88 9.88
CA ILE A 346 -1.33 39.18 10.92
C ILE A 346 -0.42 38.65 12.03
N TRP A 347 0.73 38.08 11.67
CA TRP A 347 1.67 37.51 12.64
C TRP A 347 2.10 38.52 13.71
N SER A 348 2.62 39.67 13.27
CA SER A 348 3.01 40.76 14.18
C SER A 348 1.84 41.30 15.00
N LYS A 349 0.69 41.53 14.37
CA LYS A 349 -0.51 42.06 15.05
C LYS A 349 -1.08 41.08 16.08
N SER A 350 -1.05 39.79 15.79
CA SER A 350 -1.45 38.73 16.73
C SER A 350 -0.52 38.71 17.93
N GLN A 351 0.79 38.77 17.73
CA GLN A 351 1.75 38.85 18.84
C GLN A 351 1.49 40.09 19.72
N LYS A 352 1.27 41.26 19.13
CA LYS A 352 0.91 42.48 19.88
C LYS A 352 -0.36 42.28 20.71
N ALA A 353 -1.40 41.70 20.13
CA ALA A 353 -2.66 41.42 20.83
C ALA A 353 -2.48 40.46 22.02
N HIS A 354 -1.66 39.41 21.88
CA HIS A 354 -1.30 38.52 22.99
C HIS A 354 -0.61 39.25 24.16
N HIS A 355 0.08 40.37 23.90
CA HIS A 355 0.69 41.24 24.89
C HIS A 355 -0.22 42.41 25.32
N GLY A 356 -1.52 42.36 25.02
CA GLY A 356 -2.50 43.38 25.38
C GLY A 356 -2.43 44.67 24.55
N GLN A 357 -1.64 44.69 23.47
CA GLN A 357 -1.53 45.85 22.58
C GLN A 357 -2.53 45.75 21.43
N TRP A 358 -3.37 46.77 21.27
CA TRP A 358 -4.39 46.82 20.23
C TRP A 358 -3.92 47.62 19.00
N ASP A 359 -3.54 46.92 17.93
CA ASP A 359 -3.09 47.52 16.66
C ASP A 359 -4.11 47.34 15.53
N LYS A 360 -5.04 48.29 15.41
CA LYS A 360 -6.06 48.34 14.35
C LYS A 360 -5.62 49.15 13.11
N SER A 361 -4.32 49.38 12.93
CA SER A 361 -3.82 50.18 11.79
C SER A 361 -4.10 49.51 10.44
N LEU A 362 -4.24 50.30 9.37
CA LEU A 362 -4.27 49.81 7.99
C LEU A 362 -2.90 49.83 7.32
N GLN A 363 -1.87 50.26 8.04
CA GLN A 363 -0.53 50.46 7.50
C GLN A 363 0.01 49.14 6.91
N ASP A 364 0.39 49.22 5.64
CA ASP A 364 0.91 48.12 4.83
C ASP A 364 0.05 46.85 4.86
N ALA A 365 -1.27 46.96 4.99
CA ALA A 365 -2.18 45.82 4.91
C ALA A 365 -2.84 45.72 3.53
N HIS A 366 -2.54 44.66 2.78
CA HIS A 366 -2.99 44.51 1.39
C HIS A 366 -3.71 43.20 1.12
N GLU A 367 -4.61 43.20 0.13
CA GLU A 367 -5.18 41.98 -0.45
C GLU A 367 -4.15 41.30 -1.37
N LEU A 368 -4.30 39.97 -1.58
CA LEU A 368 -3.54 39.24 -2.59
C LEU A 368 -4.07 39.49 -4.01
N ARG A 369 -5.36 39.76 -4.16
CA ARG A 369 -6.00 39.97 -5.46
C ARG A 369 -5.31 41.11 -6.22
N GLY A 370 -4.95 40.83 -7.48
CA GLY A 370 -4.24 41.75 -8.37
C GLY A 370 -2.74 41.87 -8.12
N LYS A 371 -2.17 41.20 -7.10
CA LYS A 371 -0.73 41.12 -6.91
C LYS A 371 -0.11 40.06 -7.81
N VAL A 372 1.18 40.23 -8.10
CA VAL A 372 1.98 39.32 -8.90
C VAL A 372 2.73 38.34 -7.97
N LEU A 373 2.40 37.06 -8.07
CA LEU A 373 3.18 35.96 -7.49
C LEU A 373 4.28 35.53 -8.48
N GLY A 374 5.53 35.59 -8.04
CA GLY A 374 6.68 34.98 -8.72
C GLY A 374 7.02 33.62 -8.13
N ILE A 375 6.98 32.58 -8.95
CA ILE A 375 7.33 31.22 -8.57
C ILE A 375 8.69 30.85 -9.15
N VAL A 376 9.68 30.57 -8.29
CA VAL A 376 11.00 30.09 -8.71
C VAL A 376 11.01 28.56 -8.59
N GLY A 377 10.98 27.87 -9.73
CA GLY A 377 10.79 26.41 -9.83
C GLY A 377 9.34 26.04 -10.10
N TYR A 378 9.02 25.64 -11.33
CA TYR A 378 7.66 25.33 -11.78
C TYR A 378 7.43 23.82 -11.93
N GLY A 379 7.90 23.08 -10.92
CA GLY A 379 7.61 21.65 -10.74
C GLY A 379 6.23 21.41 -10.12
N LYS A 380 6.04 20.24 -9.49
CA LYS A 380 4.73 19.84 -8.94
C LYS A 380 4.13 20.83 -7.93
N ILE A 381 4.94 21.36 -7.01
CA ILE A 381 4.49 22.35 -6.02
C ILE A 381 4.21 23.69 -6.69
N GLY A 382 5.16 24.21 -7.47
CA GLY A 382 5.01 25.51 -8.14
C GLY A 382 3.81 25.55 -9.10
N SER A 383 3.61 24.51 -9.89
CA SER A 383 2.47 24.43 -10.81
C SER A 383 1.14 24.38 -10.05
N GLN A 384 1.06 23.62 -8.96
CA GLN A 384 -0.16 23.56 -8.16
C GLN A 384 -0.43 24.86 -7.38
N LEU A 385 0.62 25.51 -6.87
CA LEU A 385 0.53 26.84 -6.25
C LEU A 385 -0.02 27.86 -7.25
N SER A 386 0.42 27.83 -8.51
CA SER A 386 -0.08 28.77 -9.53
C SER A 386 -1.58 28.71 -9.72
N ILE A 387 -2.16 27.50 -9.81
CA ILE A 387 -3.60 27.31 -10.00
C ILE A 387 -4.39 27.96 -8.84
N LEU A 388 -3.95 27.74 -7.59
CA LEU A 388 -4.67 28.26 -6.43
C LEU A 388 -4.44 29.75 -6.21
N ALA A 389 -3.25 30.26 -6.53
CA ALA A 389 -2.97 31.70 -6.50
C ALA A 389 -3.85 32.45 -7.51
N GLU A 390 -4.03 31.90 -8.72
CA GLU A 390 -4.97 32.45 -9.72
C GLU A 390 -6.42 32.40 -9.23
N ALA A 391 -6.81 31.33 -8.54
CA ALA A 391 -8.15 31.24 -7.94
C ALA A 391 -8.39 32.29 -6.84
N LEU A 392 -7.33 32.81 -6.21
CA LEU A 392 -7.37 33.96 -5.29
C LEU A 392 -7.26 35.32 -6.01
N GLY A 393 -7.23 35.33 -7.35
CA GLY A 393 -7.16 36.53 -8.18
C GLY A 393 -5.77 37.14 -8.29
N MET A 394 -4.71 36.37 -8.03
CA MET A 394 -3.33 36.81 -8.28
C MET A 394 -2.94 36.65 -9.74
N GLU A 395 -2.01 37.47 -10.21
CA GLU A 395 -1.28 37.22 -11.45
C GLU A 395 -0.08 36.30 -11.15
N VAL A 396 0.17 35.29 -11.98
CA VAL A 396 1.28 34.35 -11.74
C VAL A 396 2.35 34.45 -12.81
N LEU A 397 3.58 34.68 -12.37
CA LEU A 397 4.81 34.53 -13.13
C LEU A 397 5.62 33.36 -12.58
N PHE A 398 6.29 32.61 -13.44
CA PHE A 398 7.21 31.58 -12.99
C PHE A 398 8.52 31.59 -13.76
N TYR A 399 9.58 31.11 -13.12
CA TYR A 399 10.87 30.86 -13.76
C TYR A 399 11.31 29.43 -13.44
N ASP A 400 11.68 28.68 -14.46
CA ASP A 400 12.28 27.35 -14.37
C ASP A 400 13.43 27.28 -15.37
N ILE A 401 14.41 26.41 -15.12
CA ILE A 401 15.53 26.18 -16.03
C ILE A 401 15.13 25.31 -17.23
N ASP A 402 14.12 24.47 -17.03
CA ASP A 402 13.52 23.67 -18.09
C ASP A 402 12.35 24.43 -18.70
N ASP A 403 12.06 24.18 -19.98
CA ASP A 403 10.81 24.64 -20.56
C ASP A 403 9.62 23.93 -19.89
N ARG A 404 8.64 24.71 -19.44
CA ARG A 404 7.48 24.23 -18.68
C ARG A 404 6.22 24.77 -19.31
N LEU A 405 5.27 23.87 -19.56
CA LEU A 405 3.94 24.26 -20.01
C LEU A 405 3.22 25.02 -18.88
N PRO A 406 2.80 26.27 -19.12
CA PRO A 406 2.02 27.02 -18.14
C PRO A 406 0.66 26.37 -17.90
N LEU A 407 0.17 26.42 -16.67
CA LEU A 407 -1.19 26.03 -16.31
C LEU A 407 -2.02 27.29 -16.06
N GLY A 408 -3.24 27.34 -16.58
CA GLY A 408 -4.11 28.51 -16.43
C GLY A 408 -3.57 29.72 -17.18
N ASN A 409 -3.52 30.87 -16.50
CA ASN A 409 -3.01 32.13 -17.06
C ASN A 409 -1.55 32.42 -16.66
N ALA A 410 -0.87 31.46 -16.02
CA ALA A 410 0.50 31.62 -15.56
C ALA A 410 1.43 31.88 -16.74
N ARG A 411 2.42 32.77 -16.55
CA ARG A 411 3.36 33.14 -17.63
C ARG A 411 4.80 32.86 -17.22
N ALA A 412 5.56 32.27 -18.13
CA ALA A 412 7.00 32.15 -17.95
C ALA A 412 7.64 33.55 -17.96
N ALA A 413 8.50 33.81 -16.98
CA ALA A 413 9.37 34.98 -16.94
C ALA A 413 10.56 34.78 -17.87
N LYS A 414 11.09 35.88 -18.42
CA LYS A 414 12.22 35.80 -19.38
C LYS A 414 13.53 35.36 -18.71
N SER A 415 13.65 35.65 -17.42
CA SER A 415 14.79 35.30 -16.59
C SER A 415 14.37 35.33 -15.12
N LEU A 416 15.21 34.81 -14.22
CA LEU A 416 15.03 34.97 -12.79
C LEU A 416 14.94 36.46 -12.40
N ASP A 417 15.78 37.30 -13.00
CA ASP A 417 15.78 38.75 -12.75
C ASP A 417 14.45 39.42 -13.17
N ASP A 418 13.89 39.05 -14.33
CA ASP A 418 12.58 39.55 -14.79
C ASP A 418 11.47 39.18 -13.79
N LEU A 419 11.50 37.95 -13.26
CA LEU A 419 10.57 37.52 -12.23
C LEU A 419 10.73 38.35 -10.95
N LEU A 420 11.94 38.44 -10.40
CA LEU A 420 12.19 39.14 -9.14
C LEU A 420 11.74 40.62 -9.20
N GLN A 421 12.00 41.31 -10.31
CA GLN A 421 11.63 42.72 -10.48
C GLN A 421 10.11 42.95 -10.58
N ARG A 422 9.35 41.94 -11.05
CA ARG A 422 7.92 42.07 -11.33
C ARG A 422 7.02 41.49 -10.24
N SER A 423 7.56 40.67 -9.35
CA SER A 423 6.80 40.01 -8.29
C SER A 423 6.61 40.86 -7.05
N ASP A 424 5.39 40.87 -6.52
CA ASP A 424 5.06 41.41 -5.21
C ASP A 424 5.33 40.37 -4.10
N ILE A 425 5.20 39.09 -4.45
CA ILE A 425 5.54 37.95 -3.61
C ILE A 425 6.42 37.00 -4.42
N VAL A 426 7.54 36.54 -3.86
CA VAL A 426 8.40 35.51 -4.47
C VAL A 426 8.36 34.26 -3.60
N SER A 427 8.01 33.12 -4.19
CA SER A 427 8.01 31.81 -3.53
C SER A 427 8.93 30.84 -4.25
N VAL A 428 9.80 30.15 -3.50
CA VAL A 428 10.84 29.27 -4.04
C VAL A 428 10.49 27.80 -3.83
N HIS A 429 10.52 27.03 -4.93
CA HIS A 429 10.13 25.62 -5.02
C HIS A 429 11.10 24.80 -5.90
N VAL A 430 12.41 24.99 -5.69
CA VAL A 430 13.47 24.27 -6.41
C VAL A 430 13.94 23.02 -5.67
N ASP A 431 14.64 22.13 -6.36
CA ASP A 431 15.27 20.95 -5.77
C ASP A 431 16.56 21.28 -4.99
N GLY A 432 17.12 20.29 -4.30
CA GLY A 432 18.30 20.45 -3.44
C GLY A 432 19.64 20.17 -4.10
N ARG A 433 19.73 20.28 -5.44
CA ARG A 433 20.98 20.06 -6.16
C ARG A 433 22.01 21.15 -5.80
N GLN A 434 23.29 20.80 -5.82
CA GLN A 434 24.37 21.73 -5.46
C GLN A 434 24.33 23.05 -6.24
N GLY A 435 23.92 23.02 -7.51
CA GLY A 435 23.80 24.22 -8.34
C GLY A 435 22.77 25.27 -7.87
N ASN A 436 21.89 24.94 -6.92
CA ASN A 436 20.92 25.89 -6.37
C ASN A 436 21.39 26.55 -5.06
N GLN A 437 22.62 26.28 -4.61
CA GLN A 437 23.15 26.90 -3.39
C GLN A 437 23.21 28.43 -3.51
N HIS A 438 22.58 29.12 -2.56
CA HIS A 438 22.44 30.58 -2.54
C HIS A 438 21.92 31.18 -3.86
N LEU A 439 21.02 30.44 -4.54
CA LEU A 439 20.30 30.91 -5.71
C LEU A 439 19.64 32.27 -5.44
N ILE A 440 19.07 32.44 -4.25
CA ILE A 440 18.58 33.72 -3.75
C ILE A 440 19.57 34.27 -2.72
N ASN A 441 20.18 35.40 -3.06
CA ASN A 441 21.23 36.05 -2.29
C ASN A 441 21.02 37.58 -2.25
N ALA A 442 21.98 38.33 -1.69
CA ALA A 442 21.90 39.78 -1.58
C ALA A 442 21.59 40.49 -2.91
N GLN A 443 22.18 40.05 -4.03
CA GLN A 443 21.91 40.64 -5.35
C GLN A 443 20.48 40.33 -5.83
N SER A 444 19.97 39.15 -5.49
CA SER A 444 18.59 38.75 -5.81
C SER A 444 17.58 39.59 -5.02
N PHE A 445 17.78 39.75 -3.72
CA PHE A 445 16.93 40.61 -2.87
C PHE A 445 17.00 42.08 -3.29
N ALA A 446 18.17 42.54 -3.75
CA ALA A 446 18.33 43.88 -4.30
C ALA A 446 17.54 44.10 -5.61
N LYS A 447 17.13 43.04 -6.32
CA LYS A 447 16.29 43.15 -7.54
C LYS A 447 14.79 43.02 -7.26
N MET A 448 14.38 42.44 -6.14
CA MET A 448 12.96 42.30 -5.76
C MET A 448 12.26 43.64 -5.60
N LYS A 449 10.93 43.74 -5.72
CA LYS A 449 10.24 45.02 -5.44
C LYS A 449 10.44 45.47 -3.98
N LYS A 450 10.49 46.77 -3.73
CA LYS A 450 10.51 47.30 -2.35
C LYS A 450 9.17 46.99 -1.69
N GLY A 451 9.20 46.44 -0.48
CA GLY A 451 8.00 46.02 0.24
C GLY A 451 7.40 44.69 -0.24
N SER A 452 8.14 43.93 -1.06
CA SER A 452 7.73 42.58 -1.45
C SER A 452 7.88 41.57 -0.30
N VAL A 453 7.24 40.41 -0.47
CA VAL A 453 7.30 39.28 0.46
C VAL A 453 8.12 38.13 -0.14
N PHE A 454 8.89 37.44 0.69
CA PHE A 454 9.70 36.31 0.28
C PHE A 454 9.32 35.02 1.04
N ILE A 455 9.19 33.89 0.34
CA ILE A 455 8.81 32.61 0.93
C ILE A 455 9.77 31.51 0.47
N ASN A 456 10.34 30.78 1.43
CA ASN A 456 11.10 29.57 1.14
C ASN A 456 10.59 28.37 1.94
N LEU A 457 9.89 27.47 1.24
CA LEU A 457 9.40 26.19 1.74
C LEU A 457 10.04 25.01 0.99
N SER A 458 11.22 25.23 0.39
CA SER A 458 11.87 24.26 -0.50
C SER A 458 13.09 23.62 0.14
N ARG A 459 14.24 24.30 0.13
CA ARG A 459 15.51 23.83 0.70
C ARG A 459 16.24 24.95 1.42
N GLY A 460 16.85 24.64 2.57
CA GLY A 460 17.49 25.64 3.42
C GLY A 460 18.69 26.35 2.80
N HIS A 461 19.52 25.64 2.03
CA HIS A 461 20.74 26.18 1.40
C HIS A 461 20.49 27.01 0.14
N VAL A 462 19.24 27.09 -0.32
CA VAL A 462 18.89 27.84 -1.54
C VAL A 462 18.91 29.35 -1.32
N VAL A 463 18.81 29.77 -0.06
CA VAL A 463 18.72 31.17 0.34
C VAL A 463 19.86 31.52 1.30
N ASP A 464 20.53 32.63 1.04
CA ASP A 464 21.43 33.25 2.02
C ASP A 464 20.59 33.94 3.12
N LEU A 465 20.56 33.34 4.32
CA LEU A 465 19.73 33.83 5.43
C LEU A 465 20.24 35.14 6.04
N GLU A 466 21.53 35.45 5.92
CA GLU A 466 22.08 36.73 6.40
C GLU A 466 21.67 37.86 5.45
N ALA A 467 21.77 37.61 4.14
CA ALA A 467 21.26 38.55 3.14
C ALA A 467 19.74 38.77 3.27
N LEU A 468 18.98 37.72 3.59
CA LEU A 468 17.54 37.83 3.86
C LEU A 468 17.27 38.69 5.10
N ARG A 469 18.00 38.47 6.19
CA ARG A 469 17.92 39.31 7.41
C ARG A 469 18.17 40.78 7.08
N GLU A 470 19.23 41.08 6.34
CA GLU A 470 19.56 42.46 5.95
C GLU A 470 18.45 43.09 5.10
N ALA A 471 17.90 42.35 4.13
CA ALA A 471 16.80 42.81 3.30
C ALA A 471 15.52 43.11 4.11
N LEU A 472 15.26 42.34 5.18
CA LEU A 472 14.14 42.57 6.08
C LEU A 472 14.38 43.79 6.99
N VAL A 473 15.57 43.91 7.58
CA VAL A 473 15.92 45.00 8.50
C VAL A 473 15.97 46.36 7.78
N THR A 474 16.46 46.38 6.53
CA THR A 474 16.49 47.59 5.69
C THR A 474 15.12 47.99 5.12
N GLY A 475 14.08 47.15 5.32
CA GLY A 475 12.75 47.35 4.75
C GLY A 475 12.71 47.17 3.23
N ARG A 476 13.72 46.51 2.64
CA ARG A 476 13.65 46.07 1.24
C ARG A 476 12.51 45.07 1.07
N LEU A 477 12.43 44.10 1.98
CA LEU A 477 11.33 43.17 2.10
C LEU A 477 10.41 43.58 3.25
N LYS A 478 9.11 43.47 3.01
CA LYS A 478 8.09 43.72 4.04
C LYS A 478 8.02 42.57 5.05
N GLY A 479 8.26 41.34 4.61
CA GLY A 479 8.25 40.17 5.47
C GLY A 479 8.69 38.90 4.74
N ALA A 480 8.88 37.82 5.49
CA ALA A 480 9.26 36.54 4.93
C ALA A 480 8.67 35.35 5.69
N ALA A 481 8.54 34.21 5.01
CA ALA A 481 8.30 32.91 5.64
C ALA A 481 9.39 31.90 5.26
N VAL A 482 9.89 31.18 6.26
CA VAL A 482 10.95 30.18 6.09
C VAL A 482 10.59 28.93 6.89
N ASP A 483 10.53 27.79 6.20
CA ASP A 483 10.27 26.48 6.80
C ASP A 483 11.52 25.60 6.89
N VAL A 484 12.55 25.92 6.09
CA VAL A 484 13.73 25.08 5.89
C VAL A 484 15.01 25.88 6.13
N TYR A 485 16.01 25.25 6.73
CA TYR A 485 17.22 25.94 7.21
C TYR A 485 18.50 25.24 6.72
N PRO A 486 19.62 25.97 6.51
CA PRO A 486 20.90 25.35 6.16
C PRO A 486 21.37 24.33 7.19
N LYS A 487 21.10 24.59 8.48
CA LYS A 487 21.32 23.69 9.61
C LYS A 487 20.03 23.57 10.40
N GLU A 488 19.47 22.36 10.43
CA GLU A 488 18.24 22.05 11.15
C GLU A 488 18.57 21.25 12.41
N PRO A 489 17.82 21.46 13.52
CA PRO A 489 17.90 20.61 14.70
C PRO A 489 17.68 19.13 14.35
N SER A 490 18.43 18.26 15.00
CA SER A 490 18.31 16.80 14.83
C SER A 490 17.11 16.21 15.58
N SER A 491 16.58 16.93 16.58
CA SER A 491 15.42 16.57 17.37
C SER A 491 14.64 17.81 17.83
N ASN A 492 13.44 17.60 18.40
CA ASN A 492 12.62 18.67 18.96
C ASN A 492 13.20 19.27 20.25
N ASP A 493 14.19 18.61 20.86
CA ASP A 493 14.83 19.06 22.11
C ASP A 493 16.03 19.99 21.83
N GLU A 494 16.48 20.06 20.58
CA GLU A 494 17.56 20.94 20.14
C GLU A 494 17.00 22.28 19.64
N ALA A 495 17.58 23.39 20.09
CA ALA A 495 17.15 24.71 19.70
C ALA A 495 17.56 25.03 18.25
N LEU A 496 16.65 25.63 17.48
CA LEU A 496 16.98 26.24 16.20
C LEU A 496 17.83 27.50 16.41
N ALA A 497 18.96 27.59 15.72
CA ALA A 497 19.76 28.80 15.61
C ALA A 497 19.59 29.41 14.21
N SER A 498 18.95 30.58 14.12
CA SER A 498 18.73 31.25 12.84
C SER A 498 18.85 32.78 12.98
N PRO A 499 19.51 33.46 12.03
CA PRO A 499 19.64 34.93 12.05
C PRO A 499 18.30 35.65 11.88
N LEU A 500 17.23 34.94 11.51
CA LEU A 500 15.89 35.47 11.32
C LEU A 500 15.05 35.52 12.61
N GLN A 501 15.54 34.92 13.70
CA GLN A 501 14.84 34.94 14.99
C GLN A 501 14.66 36.38 15.51
N ASN A 502 13.54 36.61 16.21
CA ASN A 502 13.14 37.90 16.79
C ASN A 502 12.78 39.01 15.78
N LEU A 503 12.71 38.71 14.48
CA LEU A 503 12.17 39.64 13.50
C LEU A 503 10.62 39.59 13.52
N PRO A 504 9.92 40.72 13.75
CA PRO A 504 8.47 40.73 13.96
C PRO A 504 7.66 40.44 12.68
N ASN A 505 8.29 40.54 11.52
CA ASN A 505 7.72 40.36 10.18
C ASN A 505 8.18 39.04 9.52
N VAL A 506 8.62 38.06 10.31
CA VAL A 506 9.06 36.76 9.82
C VAL A 506 8.25 35.64 10.46
N ILE A 507 7.76 34.72 9.63
CA ILE A 507 7.16 33.45 10.05
C ILE A 507 8.24 32.37 9.93
N LEU A 508 8.53 31.69 11.04
CA LEU A 508 9.49 30.59 11.10
C LEU A 508 8.74 29.32 11.46
N THR A 509 8.78 28.33 10.58
CA THR A 509 8.18 27.01 10.83
C THR A 509 9.28 25.94 10.83
N PRO A 510 9.15 24.86 11.63
CA PRO A 510 10.23 23.88 11.82
C PRO A 510 10.14 22.71 10.82
N HIS A 511 10.30 22.99 9.53
CA HIS A 511 10.28 22.00 8.44
C HIS A 511 9.00 21.14 8.41
N ILE A 512 7.85 21.80 8.51
CA ILE A 512 6.53 21.19 8.60
C ILE A 512 5.68 21.35 7.34
N GLY A 513 6.20 21.95 6.26
CA GLY A 513 5.43 22.18 5.04
C GLY A 513 4.77 20.92 4.46
N GLY A 514 5.39 19.76 4.64
CA GLY A 514 4.81 18.46 4.27
C GLY A 514 4.23 17.63 5.40
N ASN A 515 4.23 18.13 6.63
CA ASN A 515 3.88 17.34 7.82
C ASN A 515 2.40 17.49 8.19
N THR A 516 1.53 16.87 7.40
CA THR A 516 0.07 16.82 7.64
C THR A 516 -0.42 15.39 7.71
N ILE A 517 -1.58 15.16 8.34
CA ILE A 517 -2.20 13.82 8.45
C ILE A 517 -2.49 13.26 7.05
N GLU A 518 -2.99 14.10 6.16
CA GLU A 518 -3.31 13.77 4.77
C GLU A 518 -2.05 13.38 3.99
N ALA A 519 -0.97 14.15 4.14
CA ALA A 519 0.31 13.81 3.53
C ALA A 519 0.85 12.48 4.07
N GLN A 520 0.81 12.24 5.39
CA GLN A 520 1.24 10.95 5.96
C GLN A 520 0.42 9.77 5.39
N ARG A 521 -0.90 9.94 5.23
CA ARG A 521 -1.75 8.92 4.60
C ARG A 521 -1.38 8.68 3.13
N HIS A 522 -1.13 9.73 2.36
CA HIS A 522 -0.70 9.61 0.97
C HIS A 522 0.69 8.97 0.84
N ILE A 523 1.62 9.31 1.73
CA ILE A 523 2.94 8.67 1.83
C ILE A 523 2.78 7.19 2.14
N GLY A 524 1.95 6.85 3.14
CA GLY A 524 1.63 5.48 3.54
C GLY A 524 1.16 4.64 2.36
N LYS A 525 0.16 5.12 1.62
CA LYS A 525 -0.37 4.45 0.42
C LYS A 525 0.64 4.37 -0.73
N TYR A 526 1.37 5.45 -1.00
CA TYR A 526 2.29 5.51 -2.13
C TYR A 526 3.47 4.54 -1.97
N VAL A 527 4.17 4.60 -0.83
CA VAL A 527 5.37 3.78 -0.60
C VAL A 527 5.00 2.30 -0.47
N SER A 528 3.95 1.98 0.30
CA SER A 528 3.49 0.59 0.42
C SER A 528 3.00 0.02 -0.91
N GLY A 529 2.35 0.82 -1.75
CA GLY A 529 1.97 0.44 -3.11
C GLY A 529 3.17 0.12 -3.99
N ARG A 530 4.22 0.95 -3.97
CA ARG A 530 5.45 0.69 -4.75
C ARG A 530 6.20 -0.54 -4.27
N VAL A 531 6.28 -0.75 -2.96
CA VAL A 531 6.88 -1.93 -2.36
C VAL A 531 6.08 -3.19 -2.72
N THR A 532 4.75 -3.12 -2.68
CA THR A 532 3.87 -4.21 -3.09
C THR A 532 4.04 -4.53 -4.58
N GLU A 533 4.10 -3.51 -5.45
CA GLU A 533 4.34 -3.68 -6.88
C GLU A 533 5.71 -4.32 -7.15
N PHE A 534 6.77 -3.86 -6.48
CA PHE A 534 8.10 -4.47 -6.56
C PHE A 534 8.10 -5.92 -6.05
N HIS A 535 7.41 -6.19 -4.94
CA HIS A 535 7.27 -7.53 -4.40
C HIS A 535 6.55 -8.46 -5.38
N GLN A 536 5.48 -8.00 -6.04
CA GLN A 536 4.66 -8.85 -6.91
C GLN A 536 5.20 -8.97 -8.34
N THR A 537 5.89 -7.96 -8.86
CA THR A 537 6.23 -7.87 -10.29
C THR A 537 7.69 -7.61 -10.59
N GLY A 538 8.46 -7.15 -9.60
CA GLY A 538 9.85 -6.70 -9.76
C GLY A 538 9.98 -5.24 -10.21
N SER A 539 8.88 -4.55 -10.50
CA SER A 539 8.90 -3.16 -10.96
C SER A 539 9.69 -2.27 -10.00
N THR A 540 10.70 -1.57 -10.52
CA THR A 540 11.53 -0.61 -9.79
C THR A 540 11.12 0.83 -10.10
N THR A 541 9.91 1.02 -10.63
CA THR A 541 9.37 2.36 -10.92
C THR A 541 9.31 3.21 -9.65
N GLY A 542 9.92 4.39 -9.68
CA GLY A 542 10.01 5.27 -8.51
C GLY A 542 11.03 4.84 -7.46
N CYS A 543 11.87 3.84 -7.75
CA CYS A 543 13.02 3.51 -6.91
C CYS A 543 14.09 4.60 -7.04
N VAL A 544 14.70 5.00 -5.92
CA VAL A 544 15.68 6.10 -5.88
C VAL A 544 17.12 5.66 -6.07
N ASN A 545 17.41 4.35 -6.03
CA ASN A 545 18.79 3.83 -6.05
C ASN A 545 19.05 2.75 -7.11
N LEU A 546 18.02 2.22 -7.78
CA LEU A 546 18.16 1.21 -8.85
C LEU A 546 17.63 1.74 -10.19
N PRO A 547 18.02 1.15 -11.34
CA PRO A 547 17.44 1.51 -12.64
C PRO A 547 15.92 1.34 -12.63
N ALA A 548 15.17 2.42 -12.93
CA ALA A 548 13.71 2.43 -12.86
C ALA A 548 13.07 1.77 -14.09
N VAL A 549 12.50 0.57 -13.90
CA VAL A 549 11.85 -0.21 -14.95
C VAL A 549 10.45 -0.62 -14.51
N GLN A 550 9.50 -0.51 -15.42
CA GLN A 550 8.15 -1.01 -15.26
C GLN A 550 7.96 -2.21 -16.17
N PHE A 551 7.26 -3.22 -15.66
CA PHE A 551 6.97 -4.44 -16.42
C PHE A 551 5.45 -4.63 -16.55
N PRO A 552 4.99 -5.28 -17.62
CA PRO A 552 3.61 -5.77 -17.68
C PRO A 552 3.33 -6.76 -16.53
N PRO A 553 2.05 -6.92 -16.13
CA PRO A 553 1.64 -7.98 -15.23
C PRO A 553 2.15 -9.34 -15.71
N LEU A 554 2.58 -10.19 -14.78
CA LEU A 554 3.10 -11.50 -15.10
C LEU A 554 1.97 -12.37 -15.69
N LYS A 555 2.13 -12.79 -16.95
CA LYS A 555 1.19 -13.68 -17.66
C LYS A 555 1.78 -15.06 -17.95
N VAL A 556 3.04 -15.26 -17.58
CA VAL A 556 3.81 -16.49 -17.75
C VAL A 556 4.13 -17.09 -16.39
N ARG A 557 4.68 -18.30 -16.37
CA ARG A 557 5.02 -18.99 -15.10
C ARG A 557 6.00 -18.23 -14.22
N HIS A 558 7.14 -17.79 -14.77
CA HIS A 558 8.19 -17.14 -13.98
C HIS A 558 8.72 -15.87 -14.62
N ARG A 559 9.25 -15.00 -13.78
CA ARG A 559 10.06 -13.85 -14.12
C ARG A 559 11.35 -13.89 -13.30
N ILE A 560 12.47 -13.95 -14.00
CA ILE A 560 13.79 -13.85 -13.42
C ILE A 560 14.20 -12.37 -13.41
N LEU A 561 14.45 -11.85 -12.23
CA LEU A 561 14.99 -10.51 -12.02
C LEU A 561 16.48 -10.63 -11.71
N HIS A 562 17.31 -9.89 -12.41
CA HIS A 562 18.75 -9.97 -12.29
C HIS A 562 19.37 -8.57 -12.23
N LEU A 563 19.85 -8.20 -11.04
CA LEU A 563 20.63 -7.00 -10.81
C LEU A 563 22.12 -7.32 -10.93
N HIS A 564 22.84 -6.53 -11.71
CA HIS A 564 24.24 -6.75 -12.05
C HIS A 564 25.01 -5.44 -12.19
N ALA A 565 26.33 -5.54 -12.15
CA ALA A 565 27.24 -4.47 -12.54
C ALA A 565 27.09 -4.20 -14.04
N ASN A 566 27.03 -2.92 -14.41
CA ASN A 566 26.92 -2.49 -15.80
C ASN A 566 28.26 -2.65 -16.52
N VAL A 567 28.60 -3.88 -16.91
CA VAL A 567 29.85 -4.24 -17.60
C VAL A 567 29.58 -4.92 -18.94
N PRO A 568 30.46 -4.73 -19.94
CA PRO A 568 30.31 -5.38 -21.24
C PRO A 568 30.19 -6.91 -21.14
N GLY A 569 29.32 -7.49 -21.96
CA GLY A 569 29.11 -8.95 -22.03
C GLY A 569 28.20 -9.53 -20.95
N MET A 570 27.76 -8.75 -19.95
CA MET A 570 26.89 -9.24 -18.88
C MET A 570 25.60 -9.90 -19.40
N LEU A 571 24.88 -9.25 -20.32
CA LEU A 571 23.65 -9.80 -20.88
C LEU A 571 23.90 -11.11 -21.63
N ALA A 572 25.02 -11.22 -22.35
CA ALA A 572 25.42 -12.44 -23.05
C ALA A 572 25.69 -13.59 -22.07
N LYS A 573 26.41 -13.32 -20.96
CA LYS A 573 26.67 -14.30 -19.90
C LYS A 573 25.34 -14.82 -19.30
N ILE A 574 24.40 -13.91 -19.02
CA ILE A 574 23.07 -14.27 -18.49
C ILE A 574 22.32 -15.16 -19.48
N THR A 575 22.22 -14.75 -20.76
CA THR A 575 21.51 -15.52 -21.78
C THR A 575 22.18 -16.85 -22.08
N GLN A 576 23.51 -16.95 -21.94
CA GLN A 576 24.24 -18.20 -22.14
C GLN A 576 23.92 -19.24 -21.06
N VAL A 577 23.75 -18.82 -19.80
CA VAL A 577 23.28 -19.70 -18.73
C VAL A 577 21.89 -20.23 -19.04
N LEU A 578 20.96 -19.38 -19.46
CA LEU A 578 19.60 -19.80 -19.81
C LEU A 578 19.58 -20.73 -21.03
N ALA A 579 20.38 -20.43 -22.06
CA ALA A 579 20.49 -21.25 -23.25
C ALA A 579 21.10 -22.64 -22.97
N ALA A 580 22.07 -22.73 -22.06
CA ALA A 580 22.67 -24.01 -21.65
C ALA A 580 21.67 -24.94 -20.94
N GLU A 581 20.62 -24.37 -20.34
CA GLU A 581 19.52 -25.09 -19.71
C GLU A 581 18.30 -25.22 -20.64
N GLU A 582 18.45 -24.88 -21.92
CA GLU A 582 17.39 -24.93 -22.95
C GLU A 582 16.14 -24.10 -22.60
N ILE A 583 16.31 -22.99 -21.89
CA ILE A 583 15.22 -22.11 -21.45
C ILE A 583 14.91 -21.05 -22.52
N ASN A 584 13.66 -21.01 -22.99
CA ASN A 584 13.17 -19.92 -23.86
C ASN A 584 12.84 -18.65 -23.06
N ILE A 585 13.12 -17.48 -23.65
CA ILE A 585 12.79 -16.17 -23.07
C ILE A 585 11.65 -15.55 -23.87
N GLU A 586 10.49 -15.36 -23.24
CA GLU A 586 9.29 -14.78 -23.87
C GLU A 586 9.39 -13.26 -24.00
N ALA A 587 9.91 -12.61 -22.96
CA ALA A 587 10.15 -11.18 -22.96
C ALA A 587 11.38 -10.84 -22.11
N GLN A 588 12.10 -9.80 -22.51
CA GLN A 588 13.24 -9.29 -21.77
C GLN A 588 13.19 -7.77 -21.71
N TYR A 589 13.44 -7.23 -20.52
CA TYR A 589 13.41 -5.80 -20.24
C TYR A 589 14.66 -5.41 -19.46
N LEU A 590 15.58 -4.69 -20.10
CA LEU A 590 16.81 -4.22 -19.48
C LEU A 590 16.79 -2.70 -19.34
N LYS A 591 17.25 -2.20 -18.19
CA LYS A 591 17.67 -0.81 -18.05
C LYS A 591 18.95 -0.71 -17.24
N THR A 592 19.77 0.26 -17.60
CA THR A 592 21.02 0.59 -16.90
C THR A 592 20.97 2.00 -16.35
N SER A 593 21.65 2.24 -15.22
CA SER A 593 21.85 3.57 -14.64
C SER A 593 23.19 3.59 -13.91
N GLY A 594 24.12 4.42 -14.39
CA GLY A 594 25.49 4.45 -13.88
C GLY A 594 26.14 3.06 -13.92
N SER A 595 26.61 2.59 -12.77
CA SER A 595 27.28 1.29 -12.59
C SER A 595 26.33 0.10 -12.50
N TRP A 596 25.02 0.29 -12.62
CA TRP A 596 24.02 -0.76 -12.37
C TRP A 596 23.23 -1.11 -13.63
N GLY A 597 23.01 -2.41 -13.85
CA GLY A 597 22.07 -2.94 -14.83
C GLY A 597 21.04 -3.82 -14.15
N TYR A 598 19.78 -3.69 -14.57
CA TYR A 598 18.66 -4.45 -14.05
C TYR A 598 17.85 -5.03 -15.21
N VAL A 599 17.81 -6.36 -15.30
CA VAL A 599 17.07 -7.08 -16.34
C VAL A 599 15.99 -7.95 -15.72
N ALA A 600 14.81 -7.92 -16.31
CA ALA A 600 13.76 -8.91 -16.09
C ALA A 600 13.59 -9.79 -17.33
N MET A 601 13.41 -11.10 -17.12
CA MET A 601 13.22 -12.10 -18.17
C MET A 601 12.00 -12.94 -17.84
N ASP A 602 11.01 -12.94 -18.72
CA ASP A 602 9.76 -13.69 -18.59
C ASP A 602 9.92 -15.07 -19.24
N ILE A 603 9.57 -16.11 -18.50
CA ILE A 603 9.78 -17.52 -18.85
C ILE A 603 8.48 -18.29 -18.64
N ASP A 604 7.98 -18.96 -19.69
CA ASP A 604 6.73 -19.72 -19.65
C ASP A 604 6.90 -21.24 -19.49
N HIS A 605 8.00 -21.64 -18.86
CA HIS A 605 8.35 -23.04 -18.60
C HIS A 605 8.94 -23.19 -17.20
N ALA A 606 8.82 -24.39 -16.62
CA ALA A 606 9.37 -24.68 -15.30
C ALA A 606 10.89 -24.45 -15.29
N LEU A 607 11.38 -23.77 -14.26
CA LEU A 607 12.80 -23.51 -14.09
C LEU A 607 13.53 -24.71 -13.46
N PRO A 608 14.71 -25.10 -13.98
CA PRO A 608 15.50 -26.17 -13.38
C PRO A 608 16.02 -25.78 -12.00
N GLN A 609 16.15 -26.79 -11.12
CA GLN A 609 16.76 -26.59 -9.80
C GLN A 609 18.18 -26.06 -9.96
N GLY A 610 18.56 -25.06 -9.16
CA GLY A 610 19.89 -24.48 -9.21
C GLY A 610 20.06 -23.28 -10.16
N ILE A 611 19.01 -22.88 -10.90
CA ILE A 611 19.13 -21.78 -11.87
C ILE A 611 19.52 -20.45 -11.22
N VAL A 612 18.99 -20.18 -10.02
CA VAL A 612 19.26 -18.93 -9.28
C VAL A 612 20.72 -18.90 -8.87
N GLU A 613 21.26 -20.03 -8.42
CA GLU A 613 22.65 -20.21 -8.03
C GLU A 613 23.58 -20.03 -9.23
N LYS A 614 23.25 -20.62 -10.39
CA LYS A 614 24.02 -20.47 -11.64
C LYS A 614 24.08 -19.01 -12.09
N LEU A 615 22.94 -18.31 -12.09
CA LEU A 615 22.88 -16.89 -12.43
C LEU A 615 23.59 -16.01 -11.40
N SER A 616 23.48 -16.35 -10.11
CA SER A 616 24.14 -15.64 -9.01
C SER A 616 25.67 -15.80 -9.05
N ALA A 617 26.17 -16.89 -9.62
CA ALA A 617 27.60 -17.16 -9.78
C ALA A 617 28.26 -16.35 -10.92
N ILE A 618 27.48 -15.67 -11.77
CA ILE A 618 28.04 -14.81 -12.82
C ILE A 618 28.80 -13.66 -12.16
N GLU A 619 30.07 -13.48 -12.53
CA GLU A 619 30.88 -12.37 -12.03
C GLU A 619 30.24 -11.02 -12.37
N GLY A 620 30.00 -10.20 -11.35
CA GLY A 620 29.29 -8.93 -11.45
C GLY A 620 27.79 -9.03 -11.13
N THR A 621 27.26 -10.21 -10.82
CA THR A 621 25.90 -10.35 -10.29
C THR A 621 25.81 -9.86 -8.85
N HIS A 622 24.84 -8.99 -8.57
CA HIS A 622 24.56 -8.50 -7.21
C HIS A 622 23.38 -9.21 -6.58
N ARG A 623 22.32 -9.48 -7.37
CA ARG A 623 21.14 -10.18 -6.86
C ARG A 623 20.34 -10.81 -7.99
N VAL A 624 19.91 -12.05 -7.77
CA VAL A 624 18.94 -12.75 -8.59
C VAL A 624 17.70 -13.02 -7.76
N ARG A 625 16.52 -12.82 -8.34
CA ARG A 625 15.23 -13.06 -7.69
C ARG A 625 14.26 -13.67 -8.69
N LEU A 626 13.45 -14.61 -8.24
CA LEU A 626 12.33 -15.18 -9.00
C LEU A 626 11.02 -14.55 -8.54
N ILE A 627 10.12 -14.36 -9.50
CA ILE A 627 8.72 -13.97 -9.30
C ILE A 627 7.87 -14.90 -10.15
N GLY A 628 6.79 -15.43 -9.62
CA GLY A 628 5.99 -16.44 -10.32
C GLY A 628 6.52 -17.84 -10.05
N ASP A 629 5.57 -18.76 -9.94
CA ASP A 629 5.51 -19.86 -8.98
C ASP A 629 5.93 -19.49 -7.54
#